data_AF-A0A8S3K946-F1
#
_entry.id   AF-A0A8S3K946-F1
#
_cell.length_a   1.000
_cell.length_b   1.000
_cell.length_c   1.000
_cell.angle_alpha   90.00
_cell.angle_beta   90.00
_cell.angle_gamma   90.00
#
_symmetry.space_group_name_H-M   'P 1'
#
loop_
_entity.id
_entity.type
_entity.pdbx_description
1 polymer ?
#
loop_
_entity_poly.entity_id
_entity_poly.type
_entity_poly.pdbx_seq_one_letter_code
_entity_poly.pdbx_strand_id
1 'polypeptide(L)' 'MLENANKYHLNIKLTHEIGSCVSFLDVQINNQDGKIITAVYHKEASEPYIVPFKSDHPRHIFENIITTALLRAIRYS' A
#
# COMPACT_ATOMS: atom_id res chain seq x y z
N MET A 1 -28.69 -10.33 2.49
CA MET A 1 -28.20 -9.04 1.95
C MET A 1 -26.84 -9.18 1.27
N LEU A 2 -25.82 -9.76 1.91
CA LEU A 2 -24.48 -9.93 1.34
C LEU A 2 -24.47 -10.68 -0.02
N GLU A 3 -25.24 -11.77 -0.12
CA GLU A 3 -25.37 -12.54 -1.37
C GLU A 3 -26.00 -11.74 -2.52
N ASN A 4 -26.90 -10.78 -2.22
CA ASN A 4 -27.47 -9.92 -3.27
C ASN A 4 -26.47 -8.85 -3.70
N ALA A 5 -25.68 -8.30 -2.79
CA ALA A 5 -24.63 -7.35 -3.11
C ALA A 5 -23.53 -7.99 -3.99
N ASN A 6 -23.19 -9.26 -3.73
CA ASN A 6 -22.22 -10.02 -4.52
C ASN A 6 -22.69 -10.42 -5.94
N LYS A 7 -23.97 -10.22 -6.25
CA LYS A 7 -24.52 -10.44 -7.61
C LYS A 7 -24.41 -9.20 -8.49
N TYR A 8 -24.12 -8.02 -7.93
CA TYR A 8 -24.07 -6.77 -8.69
C TYR A 8 -22.86 -6.64 -9.62
N HIS A 9 -21.75 -7.32 -9.30
CA HIS A 9 -20.52 -7.19 -10.07
C HIS A 9 -19.78 -8.52 -10.16
N LEU A 10 -19.35 -8.91 -11.36
CA LEU A 10 -18.75 -10.24 -11.61
C LEU A 10 -17.40 -10.43 -10.87
N ASN A 11 -16.63 -9.34 -10.75
CA ASN A 11 -15.25 -9.36 -10.25
C ASN A 11 -15.09 -8.84 -8.82
N ILE A 12 -16.12 -8.22 -8.23
CA ILE A 12 -16.04 -7.63 -6.90
C ILE A 12 -16.96 -8.42 -5.99
N LYS A 13 -16.38 -9.12 -5.01
CA LYS A 13 -17.11 -9.90 -4.01
C LYS A 13 -16.77 -9.38 -2.62
N LEU A 14 -17.79 -9.14 -1.83
CA LEU A 14 -17.71 -8.84 -0.41
C LEU A 14 -17.61 -10.17 0.35
N THR A 15 -16.50 -10.35 1.07
CA THR A 15 -16.32 -11.42 2.03
C THR A 15 -16.69 -10.91 3.42
N HIS A 16 -17.17 -11.80 4.28
CA HIS A 16 -17.47 -11.49 5.67
C HIS A 16 -16.96 -12.63 6.54
N GLU A 17 -16.09 -12.29 7.48
CA GLU A 17 -15.50 -13.22 8.43
C GLU A 17 -15.71 -12.67 9.84
N ILE A 18 -16.17 -13.53 10.75
CA ILE A 18 -16.28 -13.20 12.18
C ILE A 18 -15.10 -13.88 12.86
N GLY A 19 -14.19 -13.09 13.41
CA GLY A 19 -13.01 -13.59 14.09
C GLY A 19 -12.41 -12.53 15.02
N SER A 20 -11.38 -12.92 15.75
CA SER A 20 -10.58 -11.98 16.56
C SER A 20 -9.65 -11.12 15.70
N CYS A 21 -9.40 -11.52 14.45
CA CYS A 21 -8.52 -10.83 13.52
C CYS A 21 -9.28 -10.44 12.24
N VAL A 22 -9.10 -9.20 11.78
CA VAL A 22 -9.64 -8.71 10.51
C VAL A 22 -8.60 -7.90 9.77
N SER A 23 -8.45 -8.18 8.47
CA SER A 23 -7.60 -7.40 7.57
C SER A 23 -8.45 -6.36 6.84
N PHE A 24 -8.03 -5.10 6.89
CA PHE A 24 -8.66 -3.97 6.21
C PHE A 24 -7.60 -3.10 5.55
N LEU A 25 -7.60 -3.07 4.22
CA LEU A 25 -6.57 -2.41 3.43
C LEU A 25 -5.16 -2.89 3.85
N ASP A 26 -4.29 -1.96 4.24
CA ASP A 26 -2.95 -2.23 4.74
C ASP A 26 -2.92 -2.42 6.26
N VAL A 27 -4.06 -2.61 6.93
CA VAL A 27 -4.11 -2.73 8.40
C VAL A 27 -4.69 -4.08 8.81
N GLN A 28 -3.99 -4.77 9.69
CA GLN A 28 -4.48 -5.95 10.38
C GLN A 28 -4.88 -5.56 11.81
N ILE A 29 -6.13 -5.81 12.17
CA ILE A 29 -6.69 -5.53 13.49
C ILE A 29 -6.86 -6.87 14.20
N ASN A 30 -6.28 -7.02 15.39
CA ASN A 30 -6.38 -8.22 16.21
C ASN A 30 -6.88 -7.87 17.62
N ASN A 31 -7.94 -8.52 18.07
CA ASN A 31 -8.45 -8.43 19.43
C ASN A 31 -7.88 -9.58 20.26
N GLN A 32 -6.91 -9.25 21.13
CA GLN A 32 -6.32 -10.18 22.08
C GLN A 32 -6.86 -9.87 23.48
N ASP A 33 -7.78 -10.71 23.97
CA ASP A 33 -8.33 -10.64 25.33
C ASP A 33 -8.89 -9.24 25.72
N GLY A 34 -9.57 -8.57 24.79
CA GLY A 34 -10.14 -7.24 24.99
C GLY A 34 -9.18 -6.08 24.71
N LYS A 35 -7.95 -6.36 24.29
CA LYS A 35 -7.00 -5.36 23.78
C LYS A 35 -6.96 -5.41 22.25
N ILE A 36 -7.25 -4.26 21.64
CA ILE A 36 -7.13 -4.09 20.19
C ILE A 36 -5.67 -3.78 19.86
N ILE A 37 -5.04 -4.68 19.10
CA ILE A 37 -3.72 -4.53 18.53
C ILE A 37 -3.89 -4.27 17.03
N THR A 38 -3.19 -3.27 16.51
CA THR A 38 -3.20 -2.98 15.07
C THR A 38 -1.80 -3.10 14.52
N ALA A 39 -1.66 -3.76 13.39
CA ALA A 39 -0.43 -3.85 12.62
C ALA A 39 -0.67 -3.24 11.25
N VAL A 40 0.19 -2.34 10.81
CA VAL A 40 0.13 -1.75 9.48
C VAL A 40 1.12 -2.50 8.60
N TYR A 41 0.62 -3.12 7.53
CA TYR A 41 1.42 -3.65 6.44
C TYR A 41 2.13 -2.47 5.77
N HIS A 42 3.39 -2.30 6.12
CA HIS A 42 4.27 -1.44 5.35
C HIS A 42 4.70 -2.24 4.12
N LYS A 43 4.16 -1.90 2.95
CA LYS A 43 4.77 -2.33 1.70
C LYS A 43 6.23 -1.90 1.78
N GLU A 44 7.15 -2.88 1.79
CA GLU A 44 8.59 -2.64 1.67
C GLU A 44 8.74 -1.55 0.61
N ALA A 45 9.19 -0.36 1.03
CA ALA A 45 9.30 0.78 0.14
C ALA A 45 10.09 0.24 -1.05
N SER A 46 9.46 0.26 -2.24
CA SER A 46 10.09 -0.25 -3.46
C SER A 46 11.52 0.25 -3.45
N GLU A 47 12.50 -0.66 -3.51
CA GLU A 47 13.92 -0.30 -3.60
C GLU A 47 14.02 0.95 -4.46
N PRO A 48 14.77 1.98 -4.03
CA PRO A 48 14.87 3.22 -4.78
C PRO A 48 15.35 2.91 -6.20
N TYR A 49 14.39 2.72 -7.10
CA TYR A 49 14.64 2.24 -8.44
C TYR A 49 14.98 3.46 -9.26
N ILE A 50 16.27 3.63 -9.48
CA ILE A 50 16.76 4.63 -10.41
C ILE A 50 16.57 4.04 -11.80
N VAL A 51 15.66 4.66 -12.54
CA VAL A 51 15.39 4.33 -13.94
C VAL A 51 16.71 4.44 -14.73
N PRO A 52 17.13 3.39 -15.47
CA PRO A 52 18.35 3.45 -16.27
C PRO A 52 18.28 4.56 -17.32
N PHE A 53 19.38 5.27 -17.55
CA PHE A 53 19.45 6.36 -18.54
C PHE A 53 19.05 5.95 -19.97
N LYS A 54 19.18 4.66 -20.31
CA LYS A 54 18.77 4.09 -21.60
C LYS A 54 17.28 3.79 -21.71
N SER A 55 16.51 3.98 -20.64
CA SER A 55 15.08 3.74 -20.65
C SER A 55 14.35 4.82 -21.47
N ASP A 56 13.24 4.45 -22.11
CA ASP A 56 12.44 5.33 -22.97
C ASP A 56 11.52 6.24 -22.13
N HIS A 57 12.13 7.06 -21.26
CA HIS A 57 11.41 8.07 -20.50
C HIS A 57 11.83 9.48 -20.92
N PRO A 58 10.92 10.46 -20.81
CA PRO A 58 11.27 11.85 -21.00
C PRO A 58 12.36 12.33 -20.04
N ARG A 59 13.21 13.25 -20.51
CA ARG A 59 14.33 13.82 -19.74
C ARG A 59 13.95 14.33 -18.35
N HIS A 60 12.78 14.96 -18.22
CA HIS A 60 12.30 15.53 -16.96
C HIS A 60 12.09 14.47 -15.86
N ILE A 61 11.87 13.20 -16.22
CA ILE A 61 11.74 12.10 -15.25
C ILE A 61 13.08 11.84 -14.56
N PHE A 62 14.18 11.77 -15.32
CA PHE A 62 15.52 11.57 -14.76
C PHE A 62 15.97 12.73 -13.89
N GLU A 63 15.71 13.97 -14.32
CA GLU A 63 16.04 15.18 -13.56
C GLU A 63 15.25 15.23 -12.23
N ASN A 64 13.95 14.93 -12.27
CA ASN A 64 13.10 14.88 -11.08
C ASN A 64 13.54 13.81 -10.07
N ILE A 65 14.07 12.66 -10.52
CA ILE A 65 14.60 11.62 -9.62
C ILE A 65 15.74 12.19 -8.76
N ILE A 66 16.69 12.88 -9.39
CA ILE A 66 17.85 13.49 -8.70
C ILE A 66 17.37 14.58 -7.73
N THR A 67 16.51 15.50 -8.20
CA THR A 67 15.98 16.59 -7.35
C THR A 67 15.21 16.05 -6.15
N THR A 68 14.38 15.02 -6.36
CA THR A 68 13.59 14.41 -5.29
C THR A 68 14.48 13.69 -4.28
N ALA A 69 15.52 12.99 -4.73
CA ALA A 69 16.48 12.33 -3.86
C ALA A 69 17.24 13.35 -2.97
N LEU A 70 17.67 14.47 -3.55
CA LEU A 70 18.34 15.55 -2.83
C LEU A 70 17.41 16.19 -1.78
N LEU A 71 16.16 16.50 -2.15
CA LEU A 71 15.18 17.07 -1.24
C LEU A 71 14.83 16.12 -0.09
N ARG A 72 14.75 14.81 -0.36
CA ARG A 72 14.58 13.79 0.68
C ARG A 72 15.78 13.73 1.61
N ALA A 73 17.00 13.76 1.07
CA ALA A 73 18.22 13.79 1.89
C ALA A 73 18.21 15.01 2.82
N ILE A 74 17.88 16.21 2.32
CA ILE A 74 17.80 17.42 3.15
C ILE A 74 16.72 17.29 4.25
N ARG A 75 15.55 16.72 3.94
CA ARG A 75 14.43 16.62 4.88
C ARG A 75 14.65 15.60 5.99
N TYR A 76 15.39 14.53 5.72
CA TYR A 76 15.59 13.41 6.63
C TYR A 76 17.03 13.32 7.18
N SER A 77 17.87 14.33 6.95
CA SER A 77 19.24 14.44 7.47
C SER A 77 19.34 15.29 8.73
#